data_AF-A0AAZ1WVX6-F1
#
_entry.id   AF-A0AAZ1WVX6-F1
#
_cell.length_a   1.000
_cell.length_b   1.000
_cell.length_c   1.000
_cell.angle_alpha   90.00
_cell.angle_beta   90.00
_cell.angle_gamma   90.00
#
_symmetry.space_group_name_H-M   'P 1'
#
loop_
_entity.id
_entity.type
_entity.pdbx_description
1 polymer ?
#
loop_
_entity_poly.entity_id
_entity_poly.type
_entity_poly.pdbx_seq_one_letter_code
_entity_poly.pdbx_strand_id
1 'polypeptide(L)'
;SPATATWSSTWAVSGVIVVESVEYRCGQQEQSSQHDKLKVIKKSCDGKKTCDIDIQIFGTPDPGTCKYLDTTFACFPAVHSTACEGSTANLRCDEGEVSVVYWADYGRRDTTTCSQSRPTHEIQNSQCPNPTTKVADSCNGKSSCTIEASNSVFGDPCPGTYKYLDVVYDCELHTVACEGSQANLHCDDGHVIAVHWANYGRRDTSTCSYQRPECEVQNAQCANPTSKVADSCNGKSSCTIEASNTEFGDPCPGTYKYLEVAYDCPCECLQDCFTNLIP
;
A
#
# COMPACT_ATOMS: atom_id res chain seq x y z
N SER A 1 -15.80 31.95 -1.48
CA SER A 1 -14.43 31.40 -1.55
C SER A 1 -14.51 29.94 -1.93
N PRO A 2 -13.63 29.40 -2.79
CA PRO A 2 -13.58 27.96 -2.96
C PRO A 2 -13.22 27.35 -1.60
N ALA A 3 -14.02 26.39 -1.15
CA ALA A 3 -13.72 25.68 0.08
C ALA A 3 -12.64 24.64 -0.26
N THR A 4 -11.41 24.92 0.13
CA THR A 4 -10.27 24.01 0.01
C THR A 4 -10.18 23.18 1.27
N ALA A 5 -10.05 21.85 1.12
CA ALA A 5 -9.70 20.98 2.22
C ALA A 5 -8.19 20.70 2.16
N THR A 6 -7.53 20.80 3.30
CA THR A 6 -6.08 20.57 3.46
C THR A 6 -5.87 19.36 4.36
N TRP A 7 -5.13 18.39 3.85
CA TRP A 7 -4.70 17.20 4.58
C TRP A 7 -3.19 17.25 4.81
N SER A 8 -2.76 16.92 6.02
CA SER A 8 -1.36 16.87 6.41
C SER A 8 -1.09 15.64 7.25
N SER A 9 -0.02 14.92 6.94
CA SER A 9 0.50 13.89 7.84
C SER A 9 1.12 14.59 9.06
N THR A 10 0.41 14.64 10.19
CA THR A 10 0.94 15.14 11.46
C THR A 10 1.77 14.09 12.20
N TRP A 11 1.70 12.82 11.76
CA TRP A 11 2.45 11.69 12.28
C TRP A 11 3.76 11.51 11.51
N ALA A 12 4.86 11.65 12.27
CA ALA A 12 6.26 11.56 11.87
C ALA A 12 6.74 12.60 10.83
N VAL A 13 7.96 13.10 11.04
CA VAL A 13 8.71 14.02 10.15
C VAL A 13 8.83 13.47 8.70
N SER A 14 8.47 12.20 8.49
CA SER A 14 8.63 11.41 7.28
C SER A 14 7.37 10.67 6.81
N GLY A 15 6.16 10.88 7.35
CA GLY A 15 4.97 10.15 6.91
C GLY A 15 4.45 10.56 5.52
N VAL A 16 3.72 9.67 4.82
CA VAL A 16 2.99 10.02 3.59
C VAL A 16 1.51 9.66 3.69
N ILE A 17 0.69 10.42 2.96
CA ILE A 17 -0.74 10.17 2.81
C ILE A 17 -0.92 9.01 1.81
N VAL A 18 -1.70 8.01 2.20
CA VAL A 18 -2.28 7.01 1.30
C VAL A 18 -3.79 7.05 1.48
N VAL A 19 -4.51 7.39 0.41
CA VAL A 19 -5.96 7.53 0.43
C VAL A 19 -6.58 6.15 0.33
N GLU A 20 -7.31 5.74 1.36
CA GLU A 20 -7.95 4.43 1.45
C GLU A 20 -9.32 4.47 0.79
N SER A 21 -10.15 5.43 1.21
CA SER A 21 -11.51 5.57 0.74
C SER A 21 -11.92 7.04 0.63
N VAL A 22 -12.91 7.29 -0.23
CA VAL A 22 -13.52 8.60 -0.42
C VAL A 22 -15.01 8.39 -0.44
N GLU A 23 -15.69 8.94 0.54
CA GLU A 23 -17.14 8.96 0.58
C GLU A 23 -17.65 10.37 0.33
N TYR A 24 -18.60 10.49 -0.59
CA TYR A 24 -19.24 11.75 -0.92
C TYR A 24 -20.75 11.58 -0.69
N ARG A 25 -21.28 12.20 0.36
CA ARG A 25 -22.70 12.09 0.72
C ARG A 25 -23.52 13.28 0.25
N CYS A 26 -24.66 12.98 -0.39
CA CYS A 26 -25.69 13.92 -0.83
C CYS A 26 -27.08 13.43 -0.37
N GLY A 27 -27.57 13.86 0.80
CA GLY A 27 -28.89 13.43 1.28
C GLY A 27 -29.06 11.90 1.36
N GLN A 28 -30.30 11.39 1.32
CA GLN A 28 -30.61 9.95 1.44
C GLN A 28 -30.37 9.12 0.15
N GLN A 29 -29.56 9.59 -0.80
CA GLN A 29 -29.22 8.80 -1.99
C GLN A 29 -27.71 8.75 -2.22
N GLU A 30 -27.14 7.55 -2.07
CA GLU A 30 -25.82 7.21 -2.60
C GLU A 30 -25.84 7.40 -4.13
N GLN A 31 -25.04 8.35 -4.64
CA GLN A 31 -24.82 8.48 -6.08
C GLN A 31 -23.58 7.70 -6.52
N SER A 32 -23.73 6.98 -7.63
CA SER A 32 -22.90 5.87 -8.10
C SER A 32 -21.61 6.23 -8.86
N SER A 33 -21.05 7.44 -8.72
CA SER A 33 -19.78 7.81 -9.38
C SER A 33 -18.58 7.99 -8.43
N GLN A 34 -18.58 7.27 -7.30
CA GLN A 34 -17.51 7.35 -6.29
C GLN A 34 -16.13 6.90 -6.82
N HIS A 35 -16.09 5.99 -7.80
CA HIS A 35 -14.84 5.39 -8.28
C HIS A 35 -13.93 6.37 -9.04
N ASP A 36 -14.49 7.27 -9.86
CA ASP A 36 -13.70 8.25 -10.61
C ASP A 36 -13.16 9.35 -9.70
N LYS A 37 -13.94 9.72 -8.67
CA LYS A 37 -13.55 10.70 -7.66
C LYS A 37 -12.41 10.19 -6.78
N LEU A 38 -12.49 8.93 -6.34
CA LEU A 38 -11.41 8.27 -5.60
C LEU A 38 -10.10 8.26 -6.38
N LYS A 39 -10.14 7.96 -7.69
CA LYS A 39 -8.95 7.98 -8.55
C LYS A 39 -8.31 9.36 -8.64
N VAL A 40 -9.11 10.41 -8.75
CA VAL A 40 -8.61 11.79 -8.80
C VAL A 40 -7.91 12.17 -7.49
N ILE A 41 -8.50 11.77 -6.36
CA ILE A 41 -7.94 12.07 -5.04
C ILE A 41 -6.66 11.28 -4.79
N LYS A 42 -6.66 9.97 -5.06
CA LYS A 42 -5.45 9.13 -4.98
C LYS A 42 -4.31 9.71 -5.83
N LYS A 43 -4.60 10.07 -7.08
CA LYS A 43 -3.62 10.73 -7.96
C LYS A 43 -3.10 12.06 -7.40
N SER A 44 -3.93 12.78 -6.66
CA SER A 44 -3.60 14.09 -6.11
C SER A 44 -2.85 14.01 -4.78
N CYS A 45 -3.10 13.00 -3.96
CA CYS A 45 -2.64 12.96 -2.57
C CYS A 45 -1.67 11.83 -2.25
N ASP A 46 -1.75 10.68 -2.93
CA ASP A 46 -0.96 9.52 -2.54
C ASP A 46 0.55 9.80 -2.67
N GLY A 47 1.30 9.39 -1.65
CA GLY A 47 2.74 9.58 -1.58
C GLY A 47 3.18 11.04 -1.32
N LYS A 48 2.27 11.94 -0.93
CA LYS A 48 2.59 13.31 -0.48
C LYS A 48 2.53 13.42 1.04
N LYS A 49 3.32 14.35 1.61
CA LYS A 49 3.24 14.73 3.02
C LYS A 49 2.03 15.62 3.34
N THR A 50 1.65 16.44 2.38
CA THR A 50 0.50 17.35 2.45
C THR A 50 -0.24 17.34 1.12
N CYS A 51 -1.57 17.35 1.17
CA CYS A 51 -2.42 17.40 -0.01
C CYS A 51 -3.51 18.44 0.18
N ASP A 52 -3.76 19.26 -0.85
CA ASP A 52 -4.92 20.13 -0.93
C ASP A 52 -5.82 19.62 -2.06
N ILE A 53 -7.12 19.47 -1.79
CA ILE A 53 -8.11 19.05 -2.80
C ILE A 53 -9.12 20.19 -2.98
N ASP A 54 -9.34 20.55 -4.24
CA ASP A 54 -10.42 21.44 -4.61
C ASP A 54 -11.75 20.67 -4.62
N ILE A 55 -12.65 21.01 -3.71
CA ILE A 55 -13.96 20.35 -3.62
C ILE A 55 -14.83 20.58 -4.87
N GLN A 56 -14.47 21.50 -5.76
CA GLN A 56 -15.18 21.69 -7.03
C GLN A 56 -15.01 20.51 -8.00
N ILE A 57 -14.04 19.61 -7.76
CA ILE A 57 -13.89 18.34 -8.49
C ILE A 57 -15.17 17.49 -8.38
N PHE A 58 -16.00 17.71 -7.35
CA PHE A 58 -17.25 16.99 -7.12
C PHE A 58 -18.48 17.61 -7.80
N GLY A 59 -18.30 18.70 -8.57
CA GLY A 59 -19.36 19.43 -9.26
C GLY A 59 -19.91 20.61 -8.45
N THR A 60 -20.69 21.49 -9.09
CA THR A 60 -21.28 22.66 -8.42
C THR A 60 -22.24 22.24 -7.31
N PRO A 61 -22.16 22.83 -6.11
CA PRO A 61 -23.17 22.64 -5.07
C PRO A 61 -24.56 23.03 -5.55
N ASP A 62 -25.53 22.11 -5.50
CA ASP A 62 -26.93 22.47 -5.71
C ASP A 62 -27.38 23.37 -4.54
N PRO A 63 -28.07 24.49 -4.80
CA PRO A 63 -28.53 25.38 -3.74
C PRO A 63 -29.46 24.63 -2.77
N GLY A 64 -29.03 24.45 -1.51
CA GLY A 64 -29.83 23.85 -0.44
C GLY A 64 -29.46 22.43 -0.01
N THR A 65 -28.37 21.84 -0.53
CA THR A 65 -27.91 20.51 -0.11
C THR A 65 -26.55 20.59 0.58
N CYS A 66 -26.44 20.07 1.81
CA CYS A 66 -25.14 19.90 2.47
C CYS A 66 -24.33 18.82 1.73
N LYS A 67 -23.11 19.15 1.33
CA LYS A 67 -22.16 18.27 0.64
C LYS A 67 -20.91 18.20 1.50
N TYR A 68 -20.61 17.04 2.10
CA TYR A 68 -19.34 16.83 2.79
C TYR A 68 -18.55 15.72 2.09
N LEU A 69 -17.24 15.90 2.10
CA LEU A 69 -16.27 14.92 1.63
C LEU A 69 -15.71 14.24 2.88
N ASP A 70 -16.00 12.96 3.03
CA ASP A 70 -15.32 12.12 4.00
C ASP A 70 -14.20 11.38 3.28
N THR A 71 -13.00 11.39 3.85
CA THR A 71 -11.82 10.77 3.24
C THR A 71 -11.02 10.09 4.32
N THR A 72 -10.93 8.76 4.24
CA THR A 72 -10.05 7.97 5.09
C THR A 72 -8.69 7.93 4.44
N PHE A 73 -7.68 8.39 5.17
CA PHE A 73 -6.29 8.31 4.76
C PHE A 73 -5.46 7.74 5.90
N ALA A 74 -4.51 6.90 5.55
CA ALA A 74 -3.51 6.43 6.49
C ALA A 74 -2.22 7.22 6.30
N CYS A 75 -1.52 7.45 7.41
CA CYS A 75 -0.18 8.01 7.44
C CYS A 75 0.77 6.91 7.88
N PHE A 76 1.52 6.35 6.94
CA PHE A 76 2.50 5.30 7.25
C PHE A 76 3.89 5.91 7.45
N PRO A 77 4.71 5.39 8.39
CA PRO A 77 6.11 5.74 8.46
C PRO A 77 6.77 5.39 7.12
N ALA A 78 7.39 6.36 6.45
CA ALA A 78 7.85 6.17 5.07
C ALA A 78 9.37 6.03 4.99
N VAL A 79 9.83 4.82 4.67
CA VAL A 79 11.10 4.69 3.97
C VAL A 79 10.85 5.04 2.50
N HIS A 80 11.39 6.19 2.08
CA HIS A 80 11.38 6.58 0.68
C HIS A 80 12.55 5.93 -0.06
N SER A 81 12.24 5.22 -1.14
CA SER A 81 13.23 4.70 -2.08
C SER A 81 12.98 5.27 -3.46
N THR A 82 13.90 6.10 -3.94
CA THR A 82 13.83 6.71 -5.27
C THR A 82 14.91 6.14 -6.16
N ALA A 83 14.51 5.64 -7.34
CA ALA A 83 15.42 5.15 -8.38
C ALA A 83 15.14 5.85 -9.70
N CYS A 84 16.14 6.54 -10.27
CA CYS A 84 16.00 7.17 -11.58
C CYS A 84 15.86 6.12 -12.70
N GLU A 85 15.21 6.48 -13.82
CA GLU A 85 15.04 5.58 -14.96
C GLU A 85 16.39 5.00 -15.43
N GLY A 86 16.47 3.67 -15.52
CA GLY A 86 17.68 2.88 -15.78
C GLY A 86 18.46 2.44 -14.53
N SER A 87 18.05 2.88 -13.33
CA SER A 87 18.61 2.44 -12.05
C SER A 87 17.70 1.40 -11.37
N THR A 88 18.04 0.98 -10.16
CA THR A 88 17.31 -0.06 -9.45
C THR A 88 16.95 0.41 -8.04
N ALA A 89 15.68 0.26 -7.66
CA ALA A 89 15.26 0.47 -6.29
C ALA A 89 15.57 -0.78 -5.46
N ASN A 90 16.09 -0.56 -4.26
CA ASN A 90 16.46 -1.61 -3.32
C ASN A 90 15.72 -1.38 -2.01
N LEU A 91 14.78 -2.27 -1.69
CA LEU A 91 14.01 -2.28 -0.46
C LEU A 91 14.64 -3.31 0.46
N ARG A 92 14.99 -2.92 1.69
CA ARG A 92 15.62 -3.80 2.67
C ARG A 92 15.06 -3.56 4.05
N CYS A 93 14.82 -4.65 4.75
CA CYS A 93 14.41 -4.70 6.14
C CYS A 93 15.39 -5.52 6.96
N ASP A 94 15.37 -5.32 8.28
CA ASP A 94 16.22 -6.05 9.19
C ASP A 94 15.71 -7.49 9.39
N GLU A 95 16.46 -8.29 10.16
CA GLU A 95 16.10 -9.68 10.43
C GLU A 95 14.76 -9.76 11.18
N GLY A 96 13.84 -10.59 10.69
CA GLY A 96 12.50 -10.75 11.27
C GLY A 96 11.43 -9.81 10.68
N GLU A 97 11.84 -8.90 9.79
CA GLU A 97 10.94 -7.95 9.15
C GLU A 97 10.86 -8.16 7.63
N VAL A 98 9.77 -7.68 7.04
CA VAL A 98 9.55 -7.71 5.59
C VAL A 98 9.00 -6.39 5.09
N SER A 99 9.34 -6.04 3.84
CA SER A 99 8.83 -4.81 3.26
C SER A 99 7.34 -4.92 2.96
N VAL A 100 6.57 -3.90 3.33
CA VAL A 100 5.21 -3.67 2.84
C VAL A 100 5.18 -2.36 2.08
N VAL A 101 4.86 -2.44 0.79
CA VAL A 101 4.78 -1.28 -0.11
C VAL A 101 3.41 -0.65 0.01
N TYR A 102 3.37 0.57 0.54
CA TYR A 102 2.15 1.36 0.68
C TYR A 102 1.81 2.12 -0.60
N TRP A 103 2.84 2.57 -1.33
CA TRP A 103 2.64 3.35 -2.54
C TRP A 103 3.87 3.29 -3.46
N ALA A 104 3.63 3.30 -4.77
CA ALA A 104 4.68 3.42 -5.78
C ALA A 104 4.20 4.12 -7.06
N ASP A 105 5.10 4.85 -7.71
CA ASP A 105 4.85 5.54 -8.99
C ASP A 105 6.11 5.51 -9.87
N TYR A 106 5.93 5.15 -11.14
CA TYR A 106 7.01 5.19 -12.12
C TYR A 106 6.72 6.23 -13.19
N GLY A 107 7.25 7.44 -13.00
CA GLY A 107 6.84 8.59 -13.79
C GLY A 107 7.67 9.83 -13.45
N ARG A 108 7.04 10.99 -13.46
CA ARG A 108 7.63 12.25 -12.99
C ARG A 108 6.55 13.14 -12.39
N ARG A 109 6.74 13.50 -11.11
CA ARG A 109 5.83 14.34 -10.32
C ARG A 109 6.43 15.70 -9.94
N ASP A 110 7.74 15.87 -10.15
CA ASP A 110 8.47 17.11 -9.88
C ASP A 110 9.66 17.31 -10.85
N THR A 111 10.20 18.52 -10.89
CA THR A 111 11.27 18.92 -11.82
C THR A 111 12.69 18.74 -11.25
N THR A 112 12.81 18.33 -9.99
CA THR A 112 14.06 18.29 -9.23
C THR A 112 14.60 16.87 -9.03
N THR A 113 13.73 15.90 -8.82
CA THR A 113 14.07 14.50 -8.62
C THR A 113 14.65 13.92 -9.89
N CYS A 114 15.79 13.25 -9.77
CA CYS A 114 16.51 12.65 -10.90
C CYS A 114 16.77 13.66 -12.05
N SER A 115 17.06 14.92 -11.72
CA SER A 115 17.28 16.00 -12.70
C SER A 115 18.75 16.26 -13.05
N GLN A 116 19.68 15.70 -12.27
CA GLN A 116 21.10 16.00 -12.42
C GLN A 116 21.61 15.60 -13.82
N SER A 117 22.23 16.57 -14.50
CA SER A 117 22.80 16.39 -15.84
C SER A 117 21.79 15.99 -16.93
N ARG A 118 20.50 16.25 -16.73
CA ARG A 118 19.45 15.97 -17.71
C ARG A 118 19.08 17.22 -18.52
N PRO A 119 18.81 17.09 -19.82
CA PRO A 119 18.25 18.18 -20.62
C PRO A 119 16.94 18.69 -20.03
N THR A 120 16.73 20.00 -20.06
CA THR A 120 15.54 20.64 -19.46
C THR A 120 14.25 20.03 -20.00
N HIS A 121 14.14 19.77 -21.30
CA HIS A 121 12.93 19.23 -21.92
C HIS A 121 12.51 17.85 -21.38
N GLU A 122 13.46 17.03 -20.89
CA GLU A 122 13.16 15.71 -20.33
C GLU A 122 12.61 15.78 -18.90
N ILE A 123 12.77 16.91 -18.20
CA ILE A 123 12.46 17.05 -16.77
C ILE A 123 11.33 18.05 -16.46
N GLN A 124 10.83 18.79 -17.46
CA GLN A 124 9.76 19.78 -17.25
C GLN A 124 8.38 19.16 -17.01
N ASN A 125 8.13 17.97 -17.56
CA ASN A 125 6.83 17.33 -17.43
C ASN A 125 6.64 16.69 -16.04
N SER A 126 6.25 17.50 -15.06
CA SER A 126 5.88 17.06 -13.70
C SER A 126 4.45 16.52 -13.61
N GLN A 127 3.72 16.48 -14.72
CA GLN A 127 2.35 15.96 -14.81
C GLN A 127 2.33 14.57 -15.43
N CYS A 128 3.33 13.75 -15.10
CA CYS A 128 3.43 12.36 -15.52
C CYS A 128 3.46 11.37 -14.34
N PRO A 129 2.51 11.40 -13.40
CA PRO A 129 2.37 10.30 -12.46
C PRO A 129 1.85 9.05 -13.18
N ASN A 130 2.36 7.89 -12.79
CA ASN A 130 1.88 6.58 -13.20
C ASN A 130 1.96 5.62 -12.00
N PRO A 131 0.94 5.66 -11.11
CA PRO A 131 0.87 4.79 -9.94
C PRO A 131 0.88 3.31 -10.35
N THR A 132 1.56 2.47 -9.58
CA THR A 132 1.76 1.06 -9.94
C THR A 132 1.72 0.13 -8.74
N THR A 133 1.13 -1.05 -8.91
CA THR A 133 1.14 -2.14 -7.91
C THR A 133 2.32 -3.08 -8.08
N LYS A 134 3.04 -3.01 -9.21
CA LYS A 134 4.08 -3.98 -9.58
C LYS A 134 5.21 -4.08 -8.56
N VAL A 135 5.48 -2.98 -7.84
CA VAL A 135 6.46 -2.98 -6.75
C VAL A 135 5.94 -3.81 -5.56
N ALA A 136 4.69 -3.60 -5.14
CA ALA A 136 4.06 -4.39 -4.09
C ALA A 136 3.98 -5.87 -4.46
N ASP A 137 3.55 -6.17 -5.69
CA ASP A 137 3.47 -7.53 -6.23
C ASP A 137 4.83 -8.25 -6.19
N SER A 138 5.92 -7.49 -6.40
CA SER A 138 7.28 -8.02 -6.44
C SER A 138 7.95 -8.08 -5.07
N CYS A 139 7.63 -7.16 -4.16
CA CYS A 139 8.41 -6.90 -2.95
C CYS A 139 7.70 -7.22 -1.64
N ASN A 140 6.36 -7.19 -1.57
CA ASN A 140 5.67 -7.40 -0.30
C ASN A 140 6.04 -8.74 0.33
N GLY A 141 6.28 -8.76 1.64
CA GLY A 141 6.65 -9.99 2.36
C GLY A 141 8.08 -10.49 2.08
N LYS A 142 8.96 -9.65 1.52
CA LYS A 142 10.40 -9.96 1.37
C LYS A 142 11.22 -9.04 2.25
N SER A 143 12.26 -9.56 2.89
CA SER A 143 13.23 -8.76 3.66
C SER A 143 14.22 -8.02 2.75
N SER A 144 14.39 -8.46 1.51
CA SER A 144 15.18 -7.76 0.50
C SER A 144 14.51 -7.90 -0.87
N CYS A 145 14.24 -6.78 -1.52
CA CYS A 145 13.67 -6.73 -2.86
C CYS A 145 14.42 -5.74 -3.73
N THR A 146 14.58 -6.07 -5.01
CA THR A 146 15.29 -5.24 -5.99
C THR A 146 14.44 -5.17 -7.26
N ILE A 147 14.11 -3.95 -7.69
CA ILE A 147 13.25 -3.72 -8.86
C ILE A 147 13.83 -2.63 -9.76
N GLU A 148 13.91 -2.90 -11.06
CA GLU A 148 14.48 -1.98 -12.04
C GLU A 148 13.47 -0.89 -12.40
N ALA A 149 13.90 0.38 -12.30
CA ALA A 149 13.11 1.52 -12.73
C ALA A 149 13.20 1.66 -14.27
N SER A 150 12.40 0.90 -15.00
CA SER A 150 12.45 0.90 -16.46
C SER A 150 11.11 0.68 -17.15
N ASN A 151 11.06 1.09 -18.43
CA ASN A 151 9.87 0.97 -19.26
C ASN A 151 9.51 -0.49 -19.59
N SER A 152 10.46 -1.43 -19.49
CA SER A 152 10.18 -2.87 -19.65
C SER A 152 9.38 -3.42 -18.47
N VAL A 153 9.62 -2.91 -17.25
CA VAL A 153 8.89 -3.32 -16.05
C VAL A 153 7.55 -2.59 -15.97
N PHE A 154 7.54 -1.26 -16.13
CA PHE A 154 6.38 -0.43 -15.81
C PHE A 154 5.60 0.12 -17.02
N GLY A 155 6.13 -0.01 -18.24
CA GLY A 155 5.65 0.73 -19.42
C GLY A 155 6.18 2.16 -19.45
N ASP A 156 5.96 2.87 -20.56
CA ASP A 156 6.34 4.28 -20.69
C ASP A 156 5.10 5.20 -20.65
N PRO A 157 4.82 5.85 -19.51
CA PRO A 157 3.64 6.72 -19.37
C PRO A 157 3.77 8.07 -20.06
N CYS A 158 4.99 8.53 -20.37
CA CYS A 158 5.24 9.82 -21.01
C CYS A 158 6.54 9.80 -21.82
N PRO A 159 6.48 9.36 -23.09
CA PRO A 159 7.64 9.33 -23.97
C PRO A 159 8.36 10.69 -24.06
N GLY A 160 9.70 10.65 -24.00
CA GLY A 160 10.54 11.84 -24.01
C GLY A 160 10.66 12.57 -22.66
N THR A 161 9.98 12.09 -21.61
CA THR A 161 10.20 12.52 -20.23
C THR A 161 11.09 11.50 -19.52
N TYR A 162 12.17 11.96 -18.89
CA TYR A 162 13.01 11.10 -18.07
C TYR A 162 12.29 10.83 -16.75
N LYS A 163 12.10 9.56 -16.39
CA LYS A 163 11.26 9.18 -15.25
C LYS A 163 12.09 8.77 -14.04
N TYR A 164 11.40 8.52 -12.93
CA TYR A 164 11.93 7.87 -11.75
C TYR A 164 10.84 7.00 -11.11
N LEU A 165 11.28 5.90 -10.52
CA LEU A 165 10.48 5.10 -9.61
C LEU A 165 10.59 5.71 -8.22
N ASP A 166 9.47 6.07 -7.63
CA ASP A 166 9.36 6.53 -6.25
C ASP A 166 8.52 5.52 -5.48
N VAL A 167 9.08 4.99 -4.40
CA VAL A 167 8.46 3.93 -3.60
C VAL A 167 8.42 4.36 -2.14
N VAL A 168 7.26 4.16 -1.54
CA VAL A 168 7.03 4.29 -0.11
C VAL A 168 6.72 2.90 0.42
N TYR A 169 7.55 2.45 1.34
CA TYR A 169 7.38 1.20 2.04
C TYR A 169 7.78 1.35 3.51
N ASP A 170 7.39 0.38 4.31
CA ASP A 170 7.90 0.21 5.66
C ASP A 170 8.28 -1.25 5.91
N CYS A 171 8.99 -1.48 7.01
CA CYS A 171 9.42 -2.78 7.46
C CYS A 171 8.54 -3.25 8.61
N GLU A 172 7.82 -4.34 8.36
CA GLU A 172 6.77 -4.84 9.24
C GLU A 172 7.18 -6.18 9.85
N LEU A 173 6.69 -6.49 11.05
CA LEU A 173 6.90 -7.79 11.69
C LEU A 173 6.37 -8.91 10.78
N HIS A 174 7.15 -9.98 10.64
CA HIS A 174 6.84 -11.06 9.72
C HIS A 174 6.57 -12.39 10.44
N THR A 175 5.40 -12.96 10.16
CA THR A 175 5.02 -14.29 10.66
C THR A 175 4.64 -15.21 9.50
N VAL A 176 5.15 -16.45 9.54
CA VAL A 176 4.82 -17.52 8.59
C VAL A 176 4.22 -18.72 9.32
N ALA A 177 3.11 -19.24 8.81
CA ALA A 177 2.51 -20.49 9.26
C ALA A 177 2.25 -21.43 8.08
N CYS A 178 2.83 -22.63 8.12
CA CYS A 178 2.59 -23.64 7.08
C CYS A 178 1.14 -24.14 7.11
N GLU A 179 0.61 -24.59 5.97
CA GLU A 179 -0.76 -25.13 5.89
C GLU A 179 -1.00 -26.23 6.95
N GLY A 180 -2.05 -26.06 7.76
CA GLY A 180 -2.40 -26.86 8.94
C GLY A 180 -1.79 -26.39 10.27
N SER A 181 -0.97 -25.33 10.26
CA SER A 181 -0.40 -24.71 11.47
C SER A 181 -1.10 -23.40 11.81
N GLN A 182 -0.88 -22.91 13.03
CA GLN A 182 -1.43 -21.63 13.51
C GLN A 182 -0.40 -20.51 13.41
N ALA A 183 -0.81 -19.37 12.85
CA ALA A 183 -0.10 -18.12 12.97
C ALA A 183 -0.53 -17.43 14.27
N ASN A 184 0.44 -17.03 15.09
CA ASN A 184 0.22 -16.31 16.34
C ASN A 184 0.78 -14.90 16.18
N LEU A 185 -0.12 -13.91 16.20
CA LEU A 185 0.23 -12.50 16.21
C LEU A 185 0.10 -11.99 17.64
N HIS A 186 1.06 -11.19 18.06
CA HIS A 186 1.09 -10.63 19.41
C HIS A 186 1.75 -9.25 19.42
N CYS A 187 1.19 -8.37 20.24
CA CYS A 187 1.71 -7.06 20.59
C CYS A 187 1.78 -6.92 22.10
N ASP A 188 2.79 -6.19 22.57
CA ASP A 188 2.99 -5.89 23.99
C ASP A 188 1.86 -5.00 24.54
N ASP A 189 1.77 -4.91 25.87
CA ASP A 189 0.75 -4.13 26.57
C ASP A 189 0.65 -2.68 26.04
N GLY A 190 -0.58 -2.22 25.81
CA GLY A 190 -0.88 -0.89 25.27
C GLY A 190 -0.73 -0.76 23.75
N HIS A 191 -0.40 -1.85 23.05
CA HIS A 191 -0.33 -1.90 21.59
C HIS A 191 -1.34 -2.90 21.04
N VAL A 192 -1.76 -2.66 19.79
CA VAL A 192 -2.73 -3.50 19.09
C VAL A 192 -2.17 -3.91 17.75
N ILE A 193 -2.59 -5.09 17.28
CA ILE A 193 -2.21 -5.62 15.97
C ILE A 193 -2.85 -4.74 14.89
N ALA A 194 -2.03 -4.32 13.93
CA ALA A 194 -2.49 -3.78 12.66
C ALA A 194 -1.82 -4.54 11.50
N VAL A 195 -2.62 -5.35 10.80
CA VAL A 195 -2.16 -6.15 9.67
C VAL A 195 -2.15 -5.29 8.41
N HIS A 196 -0.99 -5.22 7.75
CA HIS A 196 -0.80 -4.42 6.54
C HIS A 196 -0.76 -5.27 5.26
N TRP A 197 -0.34 -6.53 5.37
CA TRP A 197 -0.34 -7.45 4.23
C TRP A 197 -0.42 -8.91 4.68
N ALA A 198 -1.17 -9.73 3.94
CA ALA A 198 -1.21 -11.17 4.15
C ALA A 198 -1.45 -11.94 2.85
N ASN A 199 -0.90 -13.15 2.76
CA ASN A 199 -1.05 -14.04 1.61
C ASN A 199 -1.10 -15.51 2.05
N TYR A 200 -2.11 -16.26 1.60
CA TYR A 200 -2.20 -17.71 1.84
C TYR A 200 -1.97 -18.50 0.56
N GLY A 201 -0.75 -19.00 0.36
CA GLY A 201 -0.38 -19.64 -0.89
C GLY A 201 1.04 -20.17 -0.86
N ARG A 202 1.77 -20.00 -1.96
CA ARG A 202 3.19 -20.30 -2.09
C ARG A 202 3.83 -19.34 -3.09
N ARG A 203 4.80 -18.56 -2.60
CA ARG A 203 5.55 -17.55 -3.39
C ARG A 203 7.03 -17.90 -3.57
N ASP A 204 7.49 -18.97 -2.93
CA ASP A 204 8.83 -19.52 -3.08
C ASP A 204 8.85 -21.05 -2.83
N THR A 205 9.93 -21.69 -3.26
CA THR A 205 10.07 -23.16 -3.22
C THR A 205 10.68 -23.68 -1.90
N SER A 206 11.09 -22.78 -1.00
CA SER A 206 11.88 -23.10 0.20
C SER A 206 11.08 -23.01 1.49
N THR A 207 10.15 -22.08 1.60
CA THR A 207 9.28 -21.88 2.75
C THR A 207 8.35 -23.08 2.90
N CYS A 208 8.26 -23.60 4.14
CA CYS A 208 7.44 -24.76 4.46
C CYS A 208 7.67 -25.99 3.55
N SER A 209 8.92 -26.23 3.15
CA SER A 209 9.30 -27.29 2.20
C SER A 209 9.87 -28.56 2.85
N TYR A 210 10.17 -28.52 4.15
CA TYR A 210 10.82 -29.64 4.85
C TYR A 210 10.01 -30.94 4.73
N GLN A 211 10.66 -31.98 4.19
CA GLN A 211 10.06 -33.31 3.96
C GLN A 211 8.80 -33.32 3.09
N ARG A 212 8.60 -32.30 2.25
CA ARG A 212 7.49 -32.25 1.29
C ARG A 212 7.88 -32.83 -0.07
N PRO A 213 6.95 -33.51 -0.77
CA PRO A 213 7.16 -33.91 -2.16
C PRO A 213 7.44 -32.70 -3.06
N GLU A 214 8.31 -32.87 -4.05
CA GLU A 214 8.69 -31.79 -4.96
C GLU A 214 7.47 -31.19 -5.69
N CYS A 215 6.54 -32.03 -6.15
CA CYS A 215 5.34 -31.55 -6.84
C CYS A 215 4.46 -30.61 -5.99
N GLU A 216 4.51 -30.70 -4.66
CA GLU A 216 3.73 -29.85 -3.76
C GLU A 216 4.38 -28.47 -3.52
N VAL A 217 5.67 -28.31 -3.83
CA VAL A 217 6.46 -27.10 -3.50
C VAL A 217 6.96 -26.31 -4.70
N GLN A 218 6.83 -26.84 -5.93
CA GLN A 218 7.34 -26.17 -7.12
C GLN A 218 6.49 -24.97 -7.59
N ASN A 219 5.20 -24.94 -7.25
CA ASN A 219 4.33 -23.85 -7.67
C ASN A 219 4.51 -22.60 -6.80
N ALA A 220 5.56 -21.83 -7.08
CA ALA A 220 5.87 -20.54 -6.44
C ALA A 220 5.04 -19.35 -6.97
N GLN A 221 4.05 -19.60 -7.82
CA GLN A 221 3.16 -18.57 -8.36
C GLN A 221 1.75 -18.65 -7.77
N CYS A 222 1.57 -19.45 -6.72
CA CYS A 222 0.31 -19.56 -6.02
C CYS A 222 0.16 -18.41 -5.02
N ALA A 223 -0.28 -17.25 -5.48
CA ALA A 223 -0.60 -16.13 -4.60
C ALA A 223 -2.11 -16.06 -4.33
N ASN A 224 -2.49 -15.78 -3.09
CA ASN A 224 -3.84 -15.45 -2.68
C ASN A 224 -3.79 -14.38 -1.58
N PRO A 225 -3.59 -13.11 -1.96
CA PRO A 225 -3.67 -11.99 -1.03
C PRO A 225 -5.02 -11.99 -0.30
N THR A 226 -5.02 -11.73 1.00
CA THR A 226 -6.24 -11.87 1.81
C THR A 226 -6.37 -10.79 2.88
N SER A 227 -7.59 -10.29 3.11
CA SER A 227 -7.93 -9.39 4.22
C SER A 227 -8.32 -10.14 5.49
N LYS A 228 -8.58 -11.45 5.42
CA LYS A 228 -9.21 -12.21 6.52
C LYS A 228 -8.40 -12.18 7.82
N VAL A 229 -7.08 -12.08 7.71
CA VAL A 229 -6.21 -11.93 8.89
C VAL A 229 -6.45 -10.58 9.55
N ALA A 230 -6.50 -9.49 8.78
CA ALA A 230 -6.82 -8.16 9.28
C ALA A 230 -8.23 -8.12 9.89
N ASP A 231 -9.23 -8.68 9.20
CA ASP A 231 -10.62 -8.76 9.66
C ASP A 231 -10.74 -9.50 11.00
N SER A 232 -9.87 -10.47 11.23
CA SER A 232 -9.88 -11.31 12.44
C SER A 232 -9.00 -10.78 13.58
N CYS A 233 -7.92 -10.06 13.27
CA CYS A 233 -6.85 -9.76 14.22
C CYS A 233 -6.69 -8.28 14.55
N ASN A 234 -7.09 -7.36 13.68
CA ASN A 234 -6.85 -5.93 13.90
C ASN A 234 -7.52 -5.44 15.19
N GLY A 235 -6.81 -4.59 15.95
CA GLY A 235 -7.29 -4.02 17.21
C GLY A 235 -7.17 -4.94 18.43
N LYS A 236 -6.62 -6.15 18.28
CA LYS A 236 -6.35 -7.08 19.40
C LYS A 236 -4.88 -7.02 19.80
N SER A 237 -4.55 -7.31 21.06
CA SER A 237 -3.15 -7.49 21.50
C SER A 237 -2.61 -8.90 21.20
N SER A 238 -3.49 -9.87 20.94
CA SER A 238 -3.11 -11.22 20.54
C SER A 238 -4.19 -11.84 19.65
N CYS A 239 -3.76 -12.55 18.60
CA CYS A 239 -4.63 -13.23 17.67
C CYS A 239 -3.99 -14.53 17.18
N THR A 240 -4.79 -15.60 17.10
CA THR A 240 -4.37 -16.87 16.52
C THR A 240 -5.29 -17.20 15.34
N ILE A 241 -4.71 -17.50 14.18
CA ILE A 241 -5.44 -17.90 12.97
C ILE A 241 -4.80 -19.13 12.34
N GLU A 242 -5.60 -20.09 11.92
CA GLU A 242 -5.12 -21.32 11.28
C GLU A 242 -4.87 -21.10 9.79
N ALA A 243 -3.68 -21.45 9.31
CA ALA A 243 -3.36 -21.46 7.89
C ALA A 243 -4.06 -22.65 7.21
N SER A 244 -5.32 -22.48 6.79
CA SER A 244 -6.11 -23.57 6.23
C SER A 244 -6.99 -23.14 5.05
N ASN A 245 -7.40 -24.12 4.23
CA ASN A 245 -8.33 -23.90 3.13
C ASN A 245 -9.76 -23.59 3.63
N THR A 246 -10.09 -23.94 4.87
CA THR A 246 -11.35 -23.54 5.51
C THR A 246 -11.39 -22.04 5.73
N GLU A 247 -10.27 -21.47 6.21
CA GLU A 247 -10.16 -20.04 6.45
C GLU A 247 -9.98 -19.26 5.15
N PHE A 248 -9.11 -19.70 4.23
CA PHE A 248 -8.68 -18.86 3.11
C PHE A 248 -9.11 -19.35 1.71
N GLY A 249 -9.78 -20.51 1.63
CA GLY A 249 -10.00 -21.21 0.36
C GLY A 249 -8.73 -21.91 -0.16
N ASP A 250 -8.85 -22.69 -1.23
CA ASP A 250 -7.71 -23.33 -1.87
C ASP A 250 -7.40 -22.68 -3.24
N PRO A 251 -6.41 -21.77 -3.32
CA PRO A 251 -6.06 -21.09 -4.57
C PRO A 251 -5.33 -21.98 -5.57
N CYS A 252 -4.73 -23.10 -5.13
CA CYS A 252 -3.91 -23.94 -5.99
C CYS A 252 -3.89 -25.40 -5.49
N PRO A 253 -4.92 -26.20 -5.83
CA PRO A 253 -5.02 -27.58 -5.40
C PRO A 253 -3.78 -28.40 -5.76
N GLY A 254 -3.31 -29.20 -4.80
CA GLY A 254 -2.08 -30.01 -4.94
C GLY A 254 -0.78 -29.26 -4.66
N THR A 255 -0.83 -27.96 -4.38
CA THR A 255 0.32 -27.20 -3.85
C THR A 255 0.17 -27.09 -2.33
N TYR A 256 1.22 -27.43 -1.59
CA TYR A 256 1.25 -27.22 -0.14
C TYR A 256 1.49 -25.74 0.12
N LYS A 257 0.63 -25.08 0.90
CA LYS A 257 0.64 -23.63 1.07
C LYS A 257 1.22 -23.21 2.43
N TYR A 258 1.34 -21.91 2.62
CA TYR A 258 1.65 -21.24 3.87
C TYR A 258 0.99 -19.87 3.89
N LEU A 259 0.64 -19.43 5.09
CA LEU A 259 0.19 -18.07 5.39
C LEU A 259 1.42 -17.22 5.72
N GLU A 260 1.60 -16.12 5.01
CA GLU A 260 2.53 -15.05 5.35
C GLU A 260 1.72 -13.85 5.84
N VAL A 261 2.16 -13.22 6.94
CA VAL A 261 1.52 -12.04 7.50
C VAL A 261 2.58 -11.01 7.85
N ALA A 262 2.35 -9.77 7.41
CA ALA A 262 3.11 -8.59 7.75
C ALA A 262 2.22 -7.63 8.56
N TYR A 263 2.65 -7.26 9.76
CA TYR A 263 1.88 -6.44 10.69
C TYR A 263 2.78 -5.59 11.58
N ASP A 264 2.25 -4.51 12.15
CA ASP A 264 2.88 -3.77 13.25
C ASP A 264 2.00 -3.79 14.51
N CYS A 265 2.55 -3.17 15.54
CA CYS A 265 1.95 -3.01 16.84
C CYS A 265 1.90 -1.52 17.20
N PRO A 266 1.04 -0.70 16.56
CA PRO A 266 0.84 0.69 16.96
C PRO A 266 0.28 0.77 18.39
N CYS A 267 0.57 1.86 19.09
CA CYS A 267 -0.07 2.13 20.38
C CYS A 267 -1.58 2.30 20.17
N GLU A 268 -2.38 1.65 21.02
CA GLU A 268 -3.85 1.76 21.04
C GLU A 268 -4.29 3.24 21.16
N CYS A 269 -3.48 4.04 21.85
CA CYS A 269 -3.65 5.48 22.04
C CYS A 269 -3.61 6.32 20.75
N LEU A 270 -3.17 5.75 19.62
CA LEU A 270 -3.05 6.44 18.33
C LEU A 270 -4.29 6.30 17.45
N GLN A 271 -5.19 5.36 17.76
CA GLN A 271 -6.34 5.05 16.91
C GLN A 271 -7.44 6.13 16.99
N ASP A 272 -7.39 7.01 18.00
CA ASP A 272 -8.36 8.10 18.23
C ASP A 272 -8.10 9.40 17.45
N CYS A 273 -7.08 9.47 16.58
CA CYS A 273 -6.76 10.71 15.82
C CYS A 273 -7.24 10.73 14.35
N PHE A 274 -7.92 9.69 13.86
CA PHE A 274 -8.20 9.50 12.42
C PHE A 274 -9.54 10.07 11.89
N THR A 275 -10.12 11.10 12.52
CA THR A 275 -11.30 11.77 11.94
C THR A 275 -11.09 13.28 11.82
N ASN A 276 -10.62 13.72 10.65
CA ASN A 276 -10.91 15.09 10.21
C ASN A 276 -12.33 15.09 9.64
N LEU A 277 -13.33 15.27 10.50
CA LEU A 277 -14.65 15.74 10.07
C LEU A 277 -14.50 17.21 9.66
N ILE A 278 -14.44 17.48 8.35
CA ILE A 278 -14.54 18.84 7.82
C ILE A 278 -16.04 19.15 7.63
N PRO A 279 -16.62 20.12 8.37
CA PRO A 279 -17.99 20.58 8.15
C PRO A 279 -18.18 21.37 6.85
#